data_AF-A0A1Q7EGS0-F1
#
_entry.id   AF-A0A1Q7EGS0-F1
#
_cell.length_a   1.000
_cell.length_b   1.000
_cell.length_c   1.000
_cell.angle_alpha   90.00
_cell.angle_beta   90.00
_cell.angle_gamma   90.00
#
_symmetry.space_group_name_H-M   'P 1'
#
loop_
_entity.id
_entity.type
_entity.pdbx_description
1 polymer ?
#
loop_
_entity_poly.entity_id
_entity_poly.type
_entity_poly.pdbx_seq_one_letter_code
_entity_poly.pdbx_strand_id
1 'polypeptide(L)'
;MTRLTCPACDTELSGGFSTCEFCVLTNDDREVLRVFLSSRGNMKELERHLGVSYPTARARFDALLSKIGIDRPAVVPAPTRVELMEQVARGEIEIEEALKRLDNN
;
A
#
# COMPACT_ATOMS: atom_id res chain seq x y z
N MET A 1 9.18 -6.37 -28.61
CA MET A 1 9.04 -5.05 -29.25
C MET A 1 7.68 -4.50 -28.86
N THR A 2 7.62 -3.27 -28.37
CA THR A 2 6.38 -2.66 -27.85
C THR A 2 5.86 -1.64 -28.87
N ARG A 3 4.54 -1.45 -28.91
CA ARG A 3 3.84 -0.58 -29.86
C ARG A 3 2.95 0.40 -29.09
N LEU A 4 3.03 1.67 -29.42
CA LEU A 4 2.21 2.74 -28.85
C LEU A 4 1.37 3.36 -29.97
N THR A 5 0.07 3.53 -29.72
CA THR A 5 -0.88 4.04 -30.72
C THR A 5 -1.58 5.29 -30.17
N CYS A 6 -1.64 6.34 -30.98
CA CYS A 6 -2.42 7.54 -30.67
C CYS A 6 -3.91 7.30 -30.99
N PRO A 7 -4.83 7.34 -30.01
CA PRO A 7 -6.25 7.10 -30.26
C PRO A 7 -6.95 8.24 -31.02
N ALA A 8 -6.30 9.40 -31.20
CA ALA A 8 -6.90 10.57 -31.86
C ALA A 8 -6.57 10.70 -33.35
N CYS A 9 -5.48 10.08 -33.81
CA CYS A 9 -5.00 10.22 -35.19
C CYS A 9 -4.29 8.98 -35.75
N ASP A 10 -4.37 7.84 -35.05
CA ASP A 10 -3.83 6.53 -35.43
C ASP A 10 -2.31 6.46 -35.68
N THR A 11 -1.56 7.50 -35.30
CA THR A 11 -0.10 7.48 -35.38
C THR A 11 0.46 6.38 -34.48
N GLU A 12 1.36 5.57 -35.02
CA GLU A 12 1.94 4.41 -34.34
C GLU A 12 3.46 4.55 -34.18
N LEU A 13 3.94 4.23 -32.98
CA LEU A 13 5.35 4.15 -32.65
C LEU A 13 5.69 2.71 -32.28
N SER A 14 6.76 2.15 -32.86
CA SER A 14 7.22 0.78 -32.58
C SER A 14 8.71 0.77 -32.24
N GLY A 15 9.10 0.01 -31.21
CA GLY A 15 10.47 0.02 -30.71
C GLY A 15 10.70 -0.72 -29.39
N GLY A 16 11.87 -0.53 -28.80
CA GLY A 16 12.19 -0.97 -27.44
C GLY A 16 11.76 0.09 -26.43
N PHE A 17 10.55 -0.03 -25.90
CA PHE A 17 10.05 0.85 -24.84
C PHE A 17 10.13 0.15 -23.49
N SER A 18 10.58 0.86 -22.46
CA SER A 18 10.49 0.41 -21.07
C SER A 18 9.06 0.55 -20.55
N THR A 19 8.62 -0.38 -19.72
CA THR A 19 7.36 -0.29 -19.00
C THR A 19 7.40 0.88 -18.03
N CYS A 20 6.40 1.77 -18.05
CA CYS A 20 6.37 2.87 -17.10
C CYS A 20 5.76 2.41 -15.76
N GLU A 21 6.42 2.76 -14.66
CA GLU A 21 6.07 2.35 -13.28
C GLU A 21 4.61 2.67 -12.93
N PHE A 22 4.13 3.85 -13.35
CA PHE A 22 2.76 4.32 -13.07
C PHE A 22 1.73 3.90 -14.12
N CYS A 23 2.16 3.24 -15.21
CA CYS A 23 1.26 2.92 -16.32
C CYS A 23 0.26 1.80 -15.94
N VAL A 24 0.55 1.04 -14.88
CA VAL A 24 -0.36 0.07 -14.26
C VAL A 24 -1.53 0.73 -13.51
N LEU A 25 -1.41 2.03 -13.17
CA LEU A 25 -2.41 2.74 -12.39
C LEU A 25 -3.63 3.12 -13.24
N THR A 26 -4.82 2.84 -12.72
CA THR A 26 -6.10 3.30 -13.28
C THR A 26 -6.25 4.82 -13.09
N ASN A 27 -7.27 5.42 -13.70
CA ASN A 27 -7.56 6.85 -13.50
C ASN A 27 -7.85 7.16 -12.01
N ASP A 28 -8.56 6.28 -11.33
CA ASP A 28 -8.88 6.43 -9.90
C ASP A 28 -7.61 6.34 -9.04
N ASP A 29 -6.72 5.39 -9.34
CA ASP A 29 -5.42 5.29 -8.65
C ASP A 29 -4.61 6.58 -8.85
N ARG A 30 -4.57 7.13 -10.08
CA ARG A 30 -3.85 8.38 -10.37
C ARG A 30 -4.44 9.57 -9.63
N GLU A 31 -5.76 9.60 -9.42
CA GLU A 31 -6.40 10.64 -8.62
C GLU A 31 -6.03 10.52 -7.14
N VAL A 32 -6.07 9.32 -6.57
CA VAL A 32 -5.61 9.05 -5.20
C VAL A 32 -4.16 9.54 -5.01
N LEU A 33 -3.26 9.17 -5.93
CA LEU A 33 -1.86 9.59 -5.87
C LEU A 33 -1.72 11.12 -5.99
N ARG A 34 -2.43 11.75 -6.94
CA ARG A 34 -2.40 13.20 -7.15
C ARG A 34 -2.81 13.97 -5.89
N VAL A 35 -3.89 13.53 -5.24
CA VAL A 35 -4.40 14.16 -4.01
C VAL A 35 -3.43 13.98 -2.86
N PHE A 36 -2.87 12.78 -2.71
CA PHE A 36 -1.88 12.52 -1.66
C PHE A 36 -0.61 13.37 -1.84
N LEU A 37 -0.13 13.51 -3.08
CA LEU A 37 1.04 14.35 -3.38
C LEU A 37 0.75 15.84 -3.18
N SER A 38 -0.40 16.33 -3.65
CA SER A 38 -0.79 17.74 -3.48
C SER A 38 -1.03 18.10 -2.01
N SER A 39 -1.46 17.14 -1.19
CA SER A 39 -1.59 17.29 0.25
C SER A 39 -0.28 17.10 1.02
N ARG A 40 0.86 16.91 0.33
CA ARG A 40 2.18 16.62 0.93
C ARG A 40 2.16 15.40 1.85
N GLY A 41 1.41 14.38 1.46
CA GLY A 41 1.30 13.11 2.18
C GLY A 41 0.28 13.12 3.32
N ASN A 42 -0.63 14.09 3.36
CA ASN A 42 -1.66 14.16 4.41
C ASN A 42 -2.82 13.20 4.11
N MET A 43 -2.87 12.10 4.87
CA MET A 43 -3.91 11.09 4.76
C MET A 43 -5.32 11.59 5.14
N LYS A 44 -5.44 12.59 6.04
CA LYS A 44 -6.75 13.18 6.38
C LYS A 44 -7.33 13.99 5.22
N GLU A 45 -6.48 14.64 4.43
CA GLU A 45 -6.93 15.31 3.21
C GLU A 45 -7.38 14.30 2.14
N LEU A 46 -6.66 13.17 2.02
CA LEU A 46 -7.07 12.10 1.12
C LEU A 46 -8.41 11.48 1.54
N GLU A 47 -8.60 11.23 2.83
CA GLU A 47 -9.88 10.79 3.41
C GLU A 47 -11.02 11.74 3.04
N ARG A 48 -10.82 13.04 3.29
CA ARG A 48 -11.80 14.10 2.98
C ARG A 48 -12.13 14.16 1.49
N HIS A 49 -11.13 14.03 0.62
CA HIS A 49 -11.32 14.06 -0.84
C HIS A 49 -12.07 12.83 -1.35
N LEU A 50 -11.75 11.66 -0.81
CA LEU A 50 -12.40 10.41 -1.20
C LEU A 50 -13.80 10.23 -0.58
N GLY A 51 -14.14 10.99 0.46
CA GLY A 51 -15.43 10.91 1.15
C GLY A 51 -15.64 9.58 1.89
N VAL A 52 -14.57 8.97 2.37
CA VAL A 52 -14.59 7.68 3.08
C VAL A 52 -14.01 7.81 4.48
N SER A 53 -14.07 6.76 5.30
CA SER A 53 -13.38 6.73 6.59
C SER A 53 -11.87 6.62 6.42
N TYR A 54 -11.10 7.13 7.39
CA TYR A 54 -9.63 7.02 7.42
C TYR A 54 -9.10 5.60 7.11
N PRO A 55 -9.62 4.51 7.72
CA PRO A 55 -9.15 3.16 7.39
C PRO A 55 -9.37 2.78 5.92
N THR A 56 -10.46 3.24 5.31
CA THR A 56 -10.77 2.99 3.91
C THR A 56 -9.84 3.77 2.98
N ALA A 57 -9.57 5.04 3.29
CA ALA A 57 -8.63 5.86 2.54
C ALA A 57 -7.21 5.26 2.58
N ARG A 58 -6.78 4.83 3.76
CA ARG A 58 -5.51 4.13 3.96
C ARG A 58 -5.44 2.83 3.16
N ALA A 59 -6.46 1.97 3.24
CA ALA A 59 -6.49 0.71 2.48
C ALA A 59 -6.43 0.93 0.97
N ARG A 60 -7.10 1.97 0.45
CA ARG A 60 -7.01 2.36 -0.96
C ARG A 60 -5.60 2.83 -1.35
N PHE A 61 -4.98 3.64 -0.50
CA PHE A 61 -3.61 4.12 -0.73
C PHE A 61 -2.59 2.97 -0.68
N ASP A 62 -2.71 2.07 0.30
CA ASP A 62 -1.86 0.89 0.42
C ASP A 62 -2.01 -0.02 -0.82
N ALA A 63 -3.24 -0.25 -1.31
CA ALA A 63 -3.48 -1.00 -2.54
C ALA A 63 -2.85 -0.33 -3.78
N LEU A 64 -2.84 1.00 -3.84
CA LEU A 64 -2.13 1.75 -4.89
C LEU A 64 -0.63 1.52 -4.81
N LEU A 65 -0.04 1.61 -3.62
CA LEU A 65 1.39 1.39 -3.42
C LEU A 65 1.83 -0.02 -3.85
N SER A 66 1.03 -1.04 -3.53
CA SER A 66 1.30 -2.42 -3.98
C SER A 66 1.26 -2.56 -5.51
N LYS A 67 0.38 -1.84 -6.22
CA LYS A 67 0.35 -1.87 -7.69
C LYS A 67 1.65 -1.37 -8.32
N ILE A 68 2.32 -0.41 -7.68
CA ILE A 68 3.61 0.15 -8.14
C ILE A 68 4.82 -0.51 -7.48
N GLY A 69 4.62 -1.58 -6.71
CA GLY A 69 5.71 -2.33 -6.08
C GLY A 69 6.36 -1.63 -4.89
N ILE A 70 5.71 -0.60 -4.31
CA ILE A 70 6.13 0.04 -3.07
C ILE A 70 5.41 -0.67 -1.91
N ASP A 71 5.70 -1.95 -1.72
CA ASP A 71 5.12 -2.67 -0.60
C ASP A 71 5.73 -2.16 0.71
N ARG A 72 4.85 -1.67 1.59
CA ARG A 72 5.20 -1.58 3.01
C ARG A 72 5.14 -3.02 3.53
N PRO A 73 6.14 -3.54 4.25
CA PRO A 73 5.94 -4.79 4.97
C PRO A 73 4.67 -4.63 5.78
N ALA A 74 3.73 -5.59 5.62
CA ALA A 74 2.48 -5.57 6.35
C ALA A 74 2.82 -5.28 7.82
N VAL A 75 2.23 -4.23 8.39
CA VAL A 75 2.29 -4.02 9.82
C VAL A 75 1.50 -5.18 10.40
N VAL A 76 2.16 -6.29 10.68
CA VAL A 76 1.57 -7.41 11.40
C VAL A 76 1.14 -6.79 12.73
N PRO A 77 -0.17 -6.75 13.04
CA PRO A 77 -0.61 -6.23 14.32
C PRO A 77 0.17 -6.99 15.40
N ALA A 78 0.65 -6.24 16.40
CA ALA A 78 1.36 -6.87 17.51
C ALA A 78 0.47 -8.00 18.07
N PRO A 79 1.03 -9.21 18.28
CA PRO A 79 0.25 -10.34 18.73
C PRO A 79 -0.46 -9.97 20.03
N THR A 80 -1.75 -10.28 20.10
CA THR A 80 -2.54 -10.13 21.31
C THR A 80 -1.94 -10.96 22.44
N ARG A 81 -2.31 -10.64 23.69
CA ARG A 81 -1.84 -11.40 24.86
C ARG A 81 -2.15 -12.90 24.74
N VAL A 82 -3.29 -13.25 24.15
CA VAL A 82 -3.69 -14.66 23.93
C VAL A 82 -2.76 -15.32 22.91
N GLU A 83 -2.50 -14.68 21.77
CA GLU A 83 -1.59 -15.20 20.74
C GLU A 83 -0.16 -15.35 21.26
N LEU A 84 0.33 -14.41 22.09
CA LEU A 84 1.63 -14.53 22.77
C LEU A 84 1.69 -15.75 23.69
N MET A 85 0.63 -16.00 24.47
CA MET A 85 0.57 -17.18 25.35
C MET A 85 0.53 -18.48 24.55
N GLU A 86 -0.16 -18.51 23.42
CA GLU A 86 -0.17 -19.67 22.53
C GLU A 86 1.18 -19.91 21.85
N GLN A 87 1.89 -18.86 21.45
CA GLN A 87 3.26 -18.96 20.92
C GLN A 87 4.22 -19.57 21.95
N VAL A 88 4.08 -19.20 23.24
CA VAL A 88 4.81 -19.83 24.34
C VAL A 88 4.41 -21.30 24.49
N ALA A 89 3.11 -21.62 24.46
CA ALA A 89 2.62 -23.00 24.58
C ALA A 89 3.09 -23.91 23.43
N ARG A 90 3.26 -23.35 22.23
CA ARG A 90 3.83 -24.03 21.06
C ARG A 90 5.36 -24.06 21.03
N GLY A 91 6.04 -23.39 21.97
CA GLY A 91 7.50 -23.30 22.04
C GLY A 91 8.11 -22.41 20.95
N GLU A 92 7.33 -21.53 20.34
CA GLU A 92 7.77 -20.60 19.28
C GLU A 92 8.55 -19.40 19.85
N ILE A 93 8.30 -19.05 21.12
CA ILE A 93 9.00 -18.00 21.87
C ILE A 93 9.21 -18.41 23.32
N GLU A 94 10.25 -17.86 23.97
CA GLU A 94 10.49 -18.07 25.40
C GLU A 94 9.60 -17.18 26.28
N ILE A 95 9.39 -17.62 27.53
CA ILE A 95 8.56 -16.92 28.51
C ILE A 95 9.09 -15.50 28.78
N GLU A 96 10.40 -15.32 28.88
CA GLU A 96 11.02 -14.00 29.12
C GLU A 96 10.85 -13.04 27.95
N GLU A 97 10.86 -13.55 26.72
CA GLU A 97 10.59 -12.77 25.52
C GLU A 97 9.11 -12.37 25.45
N ALA A 98 8.20 -13.26 25.84
CA ALA A 98 6.78 -12.95 25.91
C ALA A 98 6.47 -11.86 26.96
N LEU A 99 7.12 -11.90 28.13
CA LEU A 99 6.96 -10.88 29.18
C LEU A 99 7.41 -9.49 28.72
N LYS A 100 8.59 -9.38 28.07
CA LYS A 100 9.08 -8.11 27.52
C LYS A 100 8.13 -7.49 26.49
N ARG A 101 7.46 -8.33 25.69
CA ARG A 101 6.49 -7.88 24.68
C ARG A 101 5.15 -7.44 25.30
N LEU A 102 4.82 -7.94 26.49
CA LEU A 102 3.63 -7.54 27.24
C LEU A 102 3.83 -6.23 28.01
N ASP A 103 5.05 -5.94 28.45
CA ASP A 103 5.37 -4.73 29.23
C ASP A 103 5.56 -3.48 28.35
N ASN A 104 5.86 -3.65 27.05
CA ASN A 104 6.13 -2.57 26.09
C ASN A 104 4.91 -2.13 25.26
N ASN A 105 3.68 -2.48 25.68
CA ASN A 105 2.44 -2.21 24.95
C ASN A 105 1.43 -1.44 25.80
#